data_AF-A0A4P9ZND0-F1
#
_entry.id   AF-A0A4P9ZND0-F1
#
_cell.length_a   1.000
_cell.length_b   1.000
_cell.length_c   1.000
_cell.angle_alpha   90.00
_cell.angle_beta   90.00
_cell.angle_gamma   90.00
#
_symmetry.space_group_name_H-M   'P 1'
#
loop_
_entity.id
_entity.type
_entity.pdbx_description
1 polymer ?
#
loop_
_entity_poly.entity_id
_entity_poly.type
_entity_poly.pdbx_seq_one_letter_code
_entity_poly.pdbx_strand_id
1 'polypeptide(L)'
;RRDAVRMTTQRAWRAYMKYAAGFDELRPLSRLGTNNVTPIDVLDTFWMMDLKYEFKEAVDIIRNIDFHKATNELSFFETGIRVLGGLLSAYELSSEPILLKKAVEIGDILLVAFNTPTGLPLSRVDPRSMTANGKSVVLAEIGSNQMEFAKLTEFTGDNKYREKSQKVIEYLSRVETDAPGLVPVFMDSISGKLGSNFVTFGALGDSYYEYL
;
A
#
# COMPACT_ATOMS: atom_id res chain seq x y z
N ARG A 1 22.85 19.31 -9.12
CA ARG A 1 22.51 18.01 -8.47
C ARG A 1 21.05 17.66 -8.68
N ARG A 2 20.08 18.51 -8.30
CA ARG A 2 18.63 18.30 -8.57
C ARG A 2 18.34 17.93 -10.03
N ASP A 3 18.86 18.69 -10.99
CA ASP A 3 18.56 18.45 -12.40
C ASP A 3 19.12 17.12 -12.91
N ALA A 4 20.26 16.66 -12.37
CA ALA A 4 20.82 15.35 -12.68
C ALA A 4 19.94 14.20 -12.15
N VAL A 5 19.34 14.36 -10.97
CA VAL A 5 18.35 13.41 -10.43
C VAL A 5 17.12 13.39 -11.32
N ARG A 6 16.55 14.56 -11.64
CA ARG A 6 15.40 14.69 -12.54
C ARG A 6 15.64 14.04 -13.89
N MET A 7 16.78 14.30 -14.53
CA MET A 7 17.17 13.67 -15.80
C MET A 7 17.30 12.15 -15.69
N THR A 8 17.81 11.65 -14.56
CA THR A 8 17.94 10.21 -14.31
C THR A 8 16.58 9.55 -14.14
N THR A 9 15.66 10.20 -13.41
CA THR A 9 14.26 9.78 -13.26
C THR A 9 13.57 9.71 -14.63
N GLN A 10 13.67 10.75 -15.45
CA GLN A 10 13.13 10.75 -16.81
C GLN A 10 13.71 9.63 -17.67
N ARG A 11 15.02 9.39 -17.58
CA ARG A 11 15.67 8.30 -18.31
C ARG A 11 15.15 6.92 -17.86
N ALA A 12 14.95 6.73 -16.55
CA ALA A 12 14.39 5.50 -16.01
C ALA A 12 12.94 5.29 -16.47
N TRP A 13 12.10 6.32 -16.41
CA TRP A 13 10.73 6.27 -16.91
C TRP A 13 10.65 5.92 -18.39
N ARG A 14 11.47 6.58 -19.23
CA ARG A 14 11.53 6.26 -20.67
C ARG A 14 11.97 4.82 -20.93
N ALA A 15 12.87 4.27 -20.11
CA ALA A 15 13.26 2.87 -20.22
C ALA A 15 12.10 1.95 -19.82
N TYR A 16 11.37 2.26 -18.75
CA TYR A 16 10.16 1.54 -18.35
C TYR A 16 9.13 1.56 -19.49
N MET A 17 8.76 2.74 -20.01
CA MET A 17 7.81 2.87 -21.12
C MET A 17 8.25 2.11 -22.37
N LYS A 18 9.56 2.02 -22.64
CA LYS A 18 10.08 1.32 -23.81
C LYS A 18 10.07 -0.21 -23.67
N TYR A 19 10.32 -0.74 -22.49
CA TYR A 19 10.62 -2.16 -22.31
C TYR A 19 9.62 -2.91 -21.41
N ALA A 20 8.78 -2.19 -20.68
CA ALA A 20 7.88 -2.73 -19.66
C ALA A 20 6.53 -2.02 -19.60
N ALA A 21 6.16 -1.21 -20.60
CA ALA A 21 4.81 -0.64 -20.67
C ALA A 21 3.75 -1.76 -20.67
N GLY A 22 2.75 -1.63 -19.79
CA GLY A 22 1.73 -2.67 -19.57
C GLY A 22 2.13 -3.76 -18.57
N PHE A 23 3.34 -3.69 -18.02
CA PHE A 23 3.76 -4.44 -16.84
C PHE A 23 3.98 -3.47 -15.68
N ASP A 24 4.10 -3.96 -14.47
CA ASP A 24 4.22 -3.06 -13.33
C ASP A 24 5.68 -2.73 -12.96
N GLU A 25 6.69 -3.40 -13.50
CA GLU A 25 8.11 -3.06 -13.28
C GLU A 25 8.99 -3.46 -14.45
N LEU A 26 10.09 -2.73 -14.64
CA LEU A 26 11.14 -3.05 -15.60
C LEU A 26 12.26 -3.87 -14.93
N ARG A 27 12.62 -5.01 -15.53
CA ARG A 27 13.89 -5.69 -15.27
C ARG A 27 14.98 -5.10 -16.19
N PRO A 28 15.86 -4.20 -15.69
CA PRO A 28 16.67 -3.34 -16.56
C PRO A 28 17.77 -4.10 -17.33
N LEU A 29 18.30 -5.18 -16.75
CA LEU A 29 19.35 -5.99 -17.40
C LEU A 29 18.78 -6.83 -18.56
N SER A 30 17.62 -7.43 -18.36
CA SER A 30 16.96 -8.27 -19.37
C SER A 30 16.03 -7.50 -20.31
N ARG A 31 15.68 -6.25 -19.97
CA ARG A 31 14.70 -5.40 -20.70
C ARG A 31 13.34 -6.08 -20.85
N LEU A 32 12.86 -6.69 -19.78
CA LEU A 32 11.56 -7.35 -19.73
C LEU A 32 10.71 -6.71 -18.64
N GLY A 33 9.39 -6.73 -18.83
CA GLY A 33 8.43 -6.39 -17.78
C GLY A 33 8.26 -7.49 -16.74
N THR A 34 7.90 -7.12 -15.52
CA THR A 34 7.50 -8.01 -14.42
C THR A 34 6.37 -7.36 -13.61
N ASN A 35 5.75 -8.13 -12.72
CA ASN A 35 4.63 -7.66 -11.89
C ASN A 35 5.15 -7.07 -10.56
N ASN A 36 4.61 -5.91 -10.19
CA ASN A 36 4.94 -4.99 -9.09
C ASN A 36 3.97 -3.76 -9.14
N VAL A 37 4.41 -2.48 -9.03
CA VAL A 37 3.50 -1.30 -9.04
C VAL A 37 4.09 0.05 -9.56
N THR A 38 5.17 0.04 -10.35
CA THR A 38 5.94 1.25 -10.78
C THR A 38 5.09 2.42 -11.27
N PRO A 39 4.07 2.26 -12.15
CA PRO A 39 3.30 3.40 -12.65
C PRO A 39 2.61 4.22 -11.56
N ILE A 40 2.29 3.61 -10.42
CA ILE A 40 1.63 4.29 -9.29
C ILE A 40 2.68 4.93 -8.39
N ASP A 41 3.73 4.18 -8.02
CA ASP A 41 4.81 4.62 -7.11
C ASP A 41 5.56 5.88 -7.59
N VAL A 42 5.55 6.18 -8.90
CA VAL A 42 6.29 7.31 -9.47
C VAL A 42 5.50 8.61 -9.53
N LEU A 43 4.19 8.60 -9.28
CA LEU A 43 3.31 9.74 -9.55
C LEU A 43 3.70 10.99 -8.76
N ASP A 44 3.82 10.87 -7.44
CA ASP A 44 4.19 12.00 -6.58
C ASP A 44 5.60 12.52 -6.89
N THR A 45 6.53 11.62 -7.19
CA THR A 45 7.89 11.92 -7.61
C THR A 45 7.89 12.74 -8.90
N PHE A 46 7.11 12.34 -9.91
CA PHE A 46 6.94 13.12 -11.13
C PHE A 46 6.34 14.49 -10.84
N TRP A 47 5.35 14.56 -9.98
CA TRP A 47 4.71 15.83 -9.64
C TRP A 47 5.70 16.79 -8.95
N MET A 48 6.44 16.31 -7.95
CA MET A 48 7.43 17.07 -7.17
C MET A 48 8.63 17.50 -8.03
N MET A 49 9.04 16.70 -9.01
CA MET A 49 10.16 17.00 -9.90
C MET A 49 9.76 17.85 -11.12
N ASP A 50 8.52 18.33 -11.17
CA ASP A 50 7.96 19.07 -12.32
C ASP A 50 8.09 18.28 -13.65
N LEU A 51 7.77 16.99 -13.59
CA LEU A 51 7.72 16.05 -14.70
C LEU A 51 6.25 15.80 -15.11
N LYS A 52 5.54 16.88 -15.46
CA LYS A 52 4.09 16.84 -15.69
C LYS A 52 3.68 16.00 -16.91
N TYR A 53 4.56 15.90 -17.90
CA TYR A 53 4.33 15.04 -19.07
C TYR A 53 4.34 13.56 -18.67
N GLU A 54 5.39 13.13 -17.97
CA GLU A 54 5.53 11.76 -17.46
C GLU A 54 4.44 11.41 -16.44
N PHE A 55 4.06 12.38 -15.58
CA PHE A 55 2.91 12.25 -14.69
C PHE A 55 1.63 11.91 -15.46
N LYS A 56 1.34 12.65 -16.54
CA LYS A 56 0.14 12.40 -17.35
C LYS A 56 0.18 11.03 -18.02
N GLU A 57 1.32 10.60 -18.54
CA GLU A 57 1.48 9.24 -19.10
C GLU A 57 1.16 8.16 -18.05
N ALA A 58 1.66 8.32 -16.83
CA ALA A 58 1.36 7.39 -15.73
C ALA A 58 -0.12 7.39 -15.33
N VAL A 59 -0.75 8.56 -15.24
CA VAL A 59 -2.20 8.69 -14.97
C VAL A 59 -3.03 8.00 -16.06
N ASP A 60 -2.64 8.13 -17.33
CA ASP A 60 -3.35 7.49 -18.45
C ASP A 60 -3.24 5.96 -18.40
N ILE A 61 -2.12 5.41 -17.93
CA ILE A 61 -2.00 3.97 -17.63
C ILE A 61 -2.96 3.58 -16.52
N ILE A 62 -2.94 4.29 -15.39
CA ILE A 62 -3.72 3.98 -14.18
C ILE A 62 -5.23 4.07 -14.44
N ARG A 63 -5.66 5.01 -15.28
CA ARG A 63 -7.05 5.17 -15.70
C ARG A 63 -7.66 3.88 -16.24
N ASN A 64 -6.84 3.04 -16.90
CA ASN A 64 -7.27 1.81 -17.55
C ASN A 64 -7.08 0.55 -16.69
N ILE A 65 -6.50 0.67 -15.49
CA ILE A 65 -6.35 -0.46 -14.56
C ILE A 65 -7.72 -0.81 -13.98
N ASP A 66 -8.06 -2.10 -13.94
CA ASP A 66 -9.24 -2.63 -13.26
C ASP A 66 -8.75 -3.58 -12.17
N PHE A 67 -8.81 -3.15 -10.90
CA PHE A 67 -8.19 -3.92 -9.82
C PHE A 67 -8.93 -5.23 -9.54
N HIS A 68 -10.21 -5.32 -9.92
CA HIS A 68 -10.99 -6.56 -9.86
C HIS A 68 -10.56 -7.60 -10.90
N LYS A 69 -9.68 -7.25 -11.85
CA LYS A 69 -9.13 -8.18 -12.85
C LYS A 69 -7.68 -8.59 -12.55
N ALA A 70 -7.18 -8.32 -11.35
CA ALA A 70 -5.85 -8.77 -10.95
C ALA A 70 -5.72 -10.30 -11.13
N THR A 71 -4.57 -10.74 -11.64
CA THR A 71 -4.30 -12.16 -11.88
C THR A 71 -3.98 -12.92 -10.58
N ASN A 72 -3.44 -12.21 -9.59
CA ASN A 72 -3.01 -12.73 -8.30
C ASN A 72 -3.73 -12.02 -7.15
N GLU A 73 -3.65 -12.63 -5.97
CA GLU A 73 -4.04 -11.97 -4.72
C GLU A 73 -3.12 -10.78 -4.43
N LEU A 74 -3.69 -9.76 -3.80
CA LEU A 74 -3.01 -8.55 -3.39
C LEU A 74 -2.47 -8.73 -1.97
N SER A 75 -1.23 -8.28 -1.74
CA SER A 75 -0.70 -8.12 -0.39
C SER A 75 -1.40 -6.95 0.30
N PHE A 76 -1.99 -7.16 1.48
CA PHE A 76 -2.65 -6.08 2.22
C PHE A 76 -1.68 -4.92 2.49
N PHE A 77 -0.50 -5.26 3.03
CA PHE A 77 0.53 -4.29 3.42
C PHE A 77 1.12 -3.54 2.21
N GLU A 78 1.66 -4.27 1.23
CA GLU A 78 2.33 -3.64 0.07
C GLU A 78 1.35 -2.82 -0.77
N THR A 79 0.11 -3.29 -0.92
CA THR A 79 -0.91 -2.53 -1.66
C THR A 79 -1.34 -1.29 -0.87
N GLY A 80 -1.41 -1.37 0.46
CA GLY A 80 -1.67 -0.22 1.32
C GLY A 80 -0.61 0.87 1.13
N ILE A 81 0.64 0.56 1.41
CA ILE A 81 1.71 1.58 1.43
C ILE A 81 2.10 2.08 0.04
N ARG A 82 2.05 1.23 -1.00
CA ARG A 82 2.49 1.61 -2.35
C ARG A 82 1.35 2.14 -3.21
N VAL A 83 0.28 1.34 -3.32
CA VAL A 83 -0.83 1.66 -4.24
C VAL A 83 -1.75 2.71 -3.65
N LEU A 84 -2.31 2.43 -2.46
CA LEU A 84 -3.22 3.38 -1.82
C LEU A 84 -2.48 4.65 -1.44
N GLY A 85 -1.32 4.53 -0.77
CA GLY A 85 -0.44 5.65 -0.45
C GLY A 85 -0.06 6.50 -1.66
N GLY A 86 0.44 5.88 -2.74
CA GLY A 86 0.86 6.59 -3.95
C GLY A 86 -0.29 7.27 -4.72
N LEU A 87 -1.47 6.67 -4.75
CA LEU A 87 -2.66 7.30 -5.35
C LEU A 87 -3.12 8.51 -4.54
N LEU A 88 -3.13 8.41 -3.21
CA LEU A 88 -3.54 9.48 -2.31
C LEU A 88 -2.55 10.65 -2.32
N SER A 89 -1.24 10.38 -2.25
CA SER A 89 -0.20 11.41 -2.29
C SER A 89 -0.25 12.18 -3.61
N ALA A 90 -0.37 11.47 -4.73
CA ALA A 90 -0.48 12.07 -6.05
C ALA A 90 -1.78 12.85 -6.22
N TYR A 91 -2.92 12.37 -5.68
CA TYR A 91 -4.17 13.12 -5.68
C TYR A 91 -4.05 14.41 -4.87
N GLU A 92 -3.48 14.37 -3.68
CA GLU A 92 -3.29 15.55 -2.84
C GLU A 92 -2.47 16.64 -3.55
N LEU A 93 -1.40 16.23 -4.23
CA LEU A 93 -0.51 17.14 -4.93
C LEU A 93 -1.10 17.70 -6.23
N SER A 94 -1.88 16.90 -6.96
CA SER A 94 -2.33 17.22 -8.32
C SER A 94 -3.80 17.60 -8.45
N SER A 95 -4.62 17.23 -7.48
CA SER A 95 -6.09 17.26 -7.54
C SER A 95 -6.69 16.51 -8.74
N GLU A 96 -5.97 15.53 -9.31
CA GLU A 96 -6.44 14.74 -10.46
C GLU A 96 -7.51 13.71 -10.01
N PRO A 97 -8.79 13.89 -10.38
CA PRO A 97 -9.89 13.14 -9.75
C PRO A 97 -9.87 11.63 -10.00
N ILE A 98 -9.27 11.16 -11.10
CA ILE A 98 -9.19 9.71 -11.38
C ILE A 98 -8.35 8.99 -10.31
N LEU A 99 -7.37 9.67 -9.71
CA LEU A 99 -6.52 9.08 -8.68
C LEU A 99 -7.30 8.81 -7.40
N LEU A 100 -8.12 9.76 -6.94
CA LEU A 100 -9.00 9.53 -5.79
C LEU A 100 -10.01 8.42 -6.07
N LYS A 101 -10.59 8.39 -7.28
CA LYS A 101 -11.51 7.30 -7.67
C LYS A 101 -10.84 5.93 -7.58
N LYS A 102 -9.59 5.81 -8.02
CA LYS A 102 -8.80 4.57 -7.93
C LYS A 102 -8.39 4.24 -6.51
N ALA A 103 -8.09 5.24 -5.68
CA ALA A 103 -7.80 5.07 -4.27
C ALA A 103 -9.00 4.50 -3.50
N VAL A 104 -10.22 4.98 -3.79
CA VAL A 104 -11.47 4.43 -3.23
C VAL A 104 -11.65 2.96 -3.62
N GLU A 105 -11.45 2.63 -4.90
CA GLU A 105 -11.56 1.24 -5.41
C GLU A 105 -10.62 0.30 -4.64
N ILE A 106 -9.35 0.67 -4.49
CA ILE A 106 -8.37 -0.13 -3.72
C ILE A 106 -8.70 -0.15 -2.23
N GLY A 107 -9.09 0.98 -1.64
CA GLY A 107 -9.48 1.05 -0.24
C GLY A 107 -10.62 0.08 0.08
N ASP A 108 -11.65 0.04 -0.76
CA ASP A 108 -12.79 -0.87 -0.61
C ASP A 108 -12.38 -2.34 -0.75
N ILE A 109 -11.47 -2.67 -1.68
CA ILE A 109 -10.89 -4.01 -1.81
C ILE A 109 -10.13 -4.40 -0.53
N LEU A 110 -9.23 -3.53 -0.04
CA LEU A 110 -8.42 -3.83 1.13
C LEU A 110 -9.24 -3.96 2.43
N LEU A 111 -10.39 -3.31 2.52
CA LEU A 111 -11.30 -3.44 3.66
C LEU A 111 -11.77 -4.88 3.90
N VAL A 112 -11.77 -5.74 2.87
CA VAL A 112 -12.09 -7.17 2.99
C VAL A 112 -11.15 -7.87 3.97
N ALA A 113 -9.87 -7.47 4.04
CA ALA A 113 -8.88 -8.09 4.91
C ALA A 113 -9.26 -8.02 6.39
N PHE A 114 -9.92 -6.94 6.82
CA PHE A 114 -10.30 -6.68 8.21
C PHE A 114 -11.52 -7.50 8.68
N ASN A 115 -12.11 -8.34 7.82
CA ASN A 115 -13.26 -9.16 8.19
C ASN A 115 -12.82 -10.42 8.95
N THR A 116 -12.22 -10.19 10.12
CA THR A 116 -11.81 -11.22 11.09
C THR A 116 -12.51 -11.00 12.43
N PRO A 117 -12.59 -12.03 13.30
CA PRO A 117 -13.15 -11.86 14.65
C PRO A 117 -12.43 -10.81 15.50
N THR A 118 -11.11 -10.64 15.31
CA THR A 118 -10.30 -9.66 16.06
C THR A 118 -10.37 -8.25 15.45
N GLY A 119 -10.75 -8.15 14.17
CA GLY A 119 -10.62 -6.92 13.38
C GLY A 119 -9.22 -6.69 12.81
N LEU A 120 -8.24 -7.54 13.09
CA LEU A 120 -6.92 -7.49 12.47
C LEU A 120 -6.99 -7.96 11.01
N PRO A 121 -6.31 -7.28 10.08
CA PRO A 121 -6.35 -7.66 8.68
C PRO A 121 -5.64 -9.00 8.42
N LEU A 122 -6.14 -9.75 7.44
CA LEU A 122 -5.45 -10.88 6.83
C LEU A 122 -4.41 -10.38 5.80
N SER A 123 -3.36 -11.17 5.54
CA SER A 123 -2.22 -10.68 4.72
C SER A 123 -2.47 -10.64 3.22
N ARG A 124 -3.50 -11.33 2.71
CA ARG A 124 -3.83 -11.43 1.28
C ARG A 124 -5.31 -11.20 1.01
N VAL A 125 -5.60 -10.47 -0.07
CA VAL A 125 -6.95 -10.20 -0.56
C VAL A 125 -7.08 -10.64 -2.02
N ASP A 126 -8.09 -11.42 -2.36
CA ASP A 126 -8.46 -11.69 -3.75
C ASP A 126 -9.51 -10.64 -4.20
N PRO A 127 -9.14 -9.70 -5.08
CA PRO A 127 -10.05 -8.64 -5.51
C PRO A 127 -11.16 -9.13 -6.45
N ARG A 128 -11.05 -10.34 -7.01
CA ARG A 128 -12.07 -10.92 -7.90
C ARG A 128 -13.22 -11.51 -7.13
N SER A 129 -12.89 -12.28 -6.09
CA SER A 129 -13.88 -12.92 -5.22
C SER A 129 -14.27 -12.07 -4.01
N MET A 130 -13.57 -10.96 -3.77
CA MET A 130 -13.75 -10.13 -2.57
C MET A 130 -13.64 -10.95 -1.29
N THR A 131 -12.62 -11.81 -1.24
CA THR A 131 -12.27 -12.64 -0.07
C THR A 131 -10.85 -12.37 0.38
N ALA A 132 -10.52 -12.71 1.62
CA ALA A 132 -9.17 -12.56 2.16
C ALA A 132 -8.70 -13.83 2.86
N ASN A 133 -7.39 -14.06 2.88
CA ASN A 133 -6.74 -15.19 3.54
C ASN A 133 -5.35 -14.79 4.06
N GLY A 134 -4.65 -15.73 4.72
CA GLY A 134 -3.35 -15.47 5.33
C GLY A 134 -3.50 -14.94 6.76
N LYS A 135 -3.85 -15.83 7.67
CA LYS A 135 -4.08 -15.50 9.08
C LYS A 135 -2.79 -15.30 9.88
N SER A 136 -1.69 -15.92 9.46
CA SER A 136 -0.37 -15.70 10.08
C SER A 136 0.18 -14.40 9.51
N VAL A 137 0.24 -13.39 10.36
CA VAL A 137 0.59 -12.03 9.96
C VAL A 137 1.79 -11.51 10.74
N VAL A 138 2.33 -10.43 10.20
CA VAL A 138 3.47 -9.71 10.75
C VAL A 138 3.03 -8.37 11.31
N LEU A 139 3.64 -7.92 12.41
CA LEU A 139 3.28 -6.69 13.11
C LEU A 139 3.32 -5.46 12.19
N ALA A 140 4.39 -5.27 11.43
CA ALA A 140 4.48 -4.19 10.44
C ALA A 140 3.37 -4.29 9.38
N GLU A 141 3.02 -5.49 8.91
CA GLU A 141 2.01 -5.65 7.87
C GLU A 141 0.61 -5.20 8.32
N ILE A 142 0.24 -5.48 9.57
CA ILE A 142 -1.06 -5.10 10.12
C ILE A 142 -1.04 -3.72 10.79
N GLY A 143 0.14 -3.25 11.17
CA GLY A 143 0.36 -2.04 11.95
C GLY A 143 0.69 -0.78 11.15
N SER A 144 0.81 -0.89 9.83
CA SER A 144 1.26 0.21 8.95
C SER A 144 0.22 0.50 7.86
N ASN A 145 -0.93 1.04 8.27
CA ASN A 145 -2.02 1.39 7.35
C ASN A 145 -2.85 2.61 7.82
N GLN A 146 -2.52 3.17 8.97
CA GLN A 146 -3.33 4.19 9.64
C GLN A 146 -3.35 5.48 8.84
N MET A 147 -2.20 5.89 8.30
CA MET A 147 -2.10 7.13 7.54
C MET A 147 -2.93 7.09 6.25
N GLU A 148 -2.82 6.02 5.47
CA GLU A 148 -3.51 5.87 4.19
C GLU A 148 -5.02 5.82 4.38
N PHE A 149 -5.51 5.00 5.31
CA PHE A 149 -6.95 4.88 5.57
C PHE A 149 -7.52 6.15 6.24
N ALA A 150 -6.75 6.84 7.08
CA ALA A 150 -7.14 8.14 7.63
C ALA A 150 -7.24 9.21 6.55
N LYS A 151 -6.30 9.24 5.59
CA LYS A 151 -6.31 10.20 4.50
C LYS A 151 -7.39 9.91 3.47
N LEU A 152 -7.65 8.63 3.16
CA LEU A 152 -8.79 8.25 2.34
C LEU A 152 -10.13 8.68 2.98
N THR A 153 -10.26 8.55 4.30
CA THR A 153 -11.41 9.08 5.05
C THR A 153 -11.54 10.59 4.89
N GLU A 154 -10.43 11.33 5.03
CA GLU A 154 -10.42 12.80 4.89
C GLU A 154 -10.92 13.24 3.50
N PHE A 155 -10.47 12.58 2.43
CA PHE A 155 -10.85 12.95 1.07
C PHE A 155 -12.24 12.50 0.65
N THR A 156 -12.78 11.44 1.26
CA THR A 156 -14.09 10.87 0.88
C THR A 156 -15.21 11.26 1.83
N GLY A 157 -14.89 11.59 3.07
CA GLY A 157 -15.85 11.72 4.17
C GLY A 157 -16.39 10.40 4.72
N ASP A 158 -15.92 9.24 4.22
CA ASP A 158 -16.39 7.92 4.66
C ASP A 158 -15.52 7.37 5.80
N ASN A 159 -16.06 7.39 7.02
CA ASN A 159 -15.33 6.99 8.23
C ASN A 159 -14.97 5.50 8.30
N LYS A 160 -15.57 4.64 7.46
CA LYS A 160 -15.33 3.20 7.50
C LYS A 160 -13.84 2.85 7.38
N TYR A 161 -13.08 3.64 6.62
CA TYR A 161 -11.65 3.42 6.38
C TYR A 161 -10.84 3.61 7.66
N ARG A 162 -10.94 4.81 8.27
CA ARG A 162 -10.27 5.14 9.53
C ARG A 162 -10.71 4.22 10.66
N GLU A 163 -12.01 3.96 10.80
CA GLU A 163 -12.54 3.13 11.89
C GLU A 163 -11.99 1.70 11.85
N LYS A 164 -11.84 1.11 10.66
CA LYS A 164 -11.29 -0.24 10.50
C LYS A 164 -9.80 -0.27 10.83
N SER A 165 -9.03 0.69 10.33
CA SER A 165 -7.60 0.79 10.59
C SER A 165 -7.27 1.09 12.06
N GLN A 166 -8.03 2.00 12.69
CA GLN A 166 -7.81 2.40 14.09
C GLN A 166 -8.01 1.24 15.07
N LYS A 167 -8.97 0.35 14.80
CA LYS A 167 -9.21 -0.85 15.60
C LYS A 167 -7.98 -1.74 15.70
N VAL A 168 -7.10 -1.72 14.70
CA VAL A 168 -5.85 -2.49 14.75
C VAL A 168 -4.91 -1.94 15.82
N ILE A 169 -4.68 -0.62 15.86
CA ILE A 169 -3.83 -0.01 16.89
C ILE A 169 -4.46 -0.15 18.28
N GLU A 170 -5.77 0.02 18.39
CA GLU A 170 -6.48 -0.22 19.65
C GLU A 170 -6.31 -1.66 20.14
N TYR A 171 -6.38 -2.65 19.23
CA TYR A 171 -6.11 -4.04 19.55
C TYR A 171 -4.66 -4.24 20.02
N LEU A 172 -3.69 -3.77 19.23
CA LEU A 172 -2.26 -3.95 19.50
C LEU A 172 -1.82 -3.25 20.80
N SER A 173 -2.42 -2.10 21.14
CA SER A 173 -2.15 -1.38 22.40
C SER A 173 -2.53 -2.15 23.67
N ARG A 174 -3.40 -3.16 23.53
CA ARG A 174 -3.90 -3.99 24.64
C ARG A 174 -3.25 -5.37 24.69
N VAL A 175 -2.38 -5.69 23.74
CA VAL A 175 -1.63 -6.93 23.75
C VAL A 175 -0.70 -6.93 24.96
N GLU A 176 -0.76 -7.98 25.77
CA GLU A 176 0.16 -8.17 26.88
C GLU A 176 1.55 -8.53 26.33
N THR A 177 2.55 -7.76 26.75
CA THR A 177 3.93 -7.87 26.26
C THR A 177 4.90 -8.00 27.43
N ASP A 178 5.97 -8.78 27.26
CA ASP A 178 7.02 -8.95 28.27
C ASP A 178 7.69 -7.62 28.68
N ALA A 179 7.74 -6.66 27.74
CA ALA A 179 8.25 -5.31 27.96
C ALA A 179 7.22 -4.28 27.46
N PRO A 180 6.81 -3.29 28.29
CA PRO A 180 5.80 -2.31 27.90
C PRO A 180 6.13 -1.59 26.58
N GLY A 181 5.18 -1.57 25.66
CA GLY A 181 5.31 -0.92 24.36
C GLY A 181 6.04 -1.73 23.29
N LEU A 182 6.55 -2.94 23.62
CA LEU A 182 7.26 -3.80 22.68
C LEU A 182 6.39 -4.98 22.25
N VAL A 183 5.76 -4.85 21.08
CA VAL A 183 4.83 -5.86 20.55
C VAL A 183 5.61 -6.92 19.75
N PRO A 184 5.37 -8.23 19.97
CA PRO A 184 6.00 -9.27 19.17
C PRO A 184 5.56 -9.25 17.70
N VAL A 185 6.46 -9.65 16.81
CA VAL A 185 6.27 -9.42 15.37
C VAL A 185 5.36 -10.43 14.67
N PHE A 186 4.99 -11.54 15.30
CA PHE A 186 4.15 -12.57 14.69
C PHE A 186 2.84 -12.75 15.45
N MET A 187 1.72 -12.76 14.72
CA MET A 187 0.40 -12.94 15.29
C MET A 187 -0.51 -13.73 14.35
N ASP A 188 -1.54 -14.37 14.89
CA ASP A 188 -2.65 -14.94 14.13
C ASP A 188 -3.85 -13.97 14.14
N SER A 189 -4.22 -13.38 12.99
CA SER A 189 -5.30 -12.38 12.88
C SER A 189 -6.69 -12.92 13.24
N ILE A 190 -6.91 -14.23 13.29
CA ILE A 190 -8.22 -14.79 13.61
C ILE A 190 -8.37 -15.01 15.11
N SER A 191 -7.35 -15.59 15.73
CA SER A 191 -7.35 -15.95 17.15
C SER A 191 -6.72 -14.90 18.05
N GLY A 192 -5.96 -13.96 17.49
CA GLY A 192 -5.24 -12.94 18.23
C GLY A 192 -3.97 -13.45 18.93
N LYS A 193 -3.62 -14.73 18.76
CA LYS A 193 -2.50 -15.35 19.45
C LYS A 193 -1.16 -14.87 18.90
N LEU A 194 -0.24 -14.58 19.80
CA LEU A 194 1.16 -14.29 19.46
C LEU A 194 1.85 -15.58 18.99
N GLY A 195 2.60 -15.47 17.89
CA GLY A 195 3.34 -16.60 17.31
C GLY A 195 4.72 -16.81 17.96
N SER A 196 5.29 -15.78 18.57
CA SER A 196 6.53 -15.83 19.35
C SER A 196 6.64 -14.58 20.24
N ASN A 197 7.65 -14.52 21.11
CA ASN A 197 8.01 -13.31 21.87
C ASN A 197 9.11 -12.50 21.17
N PHE A 198 9.36 -12.75 19.87
CA PHE A 198 10.41 -12.05 19.14
C PHE A 198 9.99 -10.62 18.81
N VAL A 199 10.80 -9.66 19.24
CA VAL A 199 10.62 -8.22 19.01
C VAL A 199 11.82 -7.70 18.21
N THR A 200 11.56 -6.82 17.24
CA THR A 200 12.61 -6.11 16.50
C THR A 200 12.08 -4.76 16.01
N PHE A 201 12.99 -3.80 15.84
CA PHE A 201 12.76 -2.51 15.17
C PHE A 201 13.22 -2.54 13.70
N GLY A 202 13.74 -3.67 13.22
CA GLY A 202 14.02 -3.88 11.80
C GLY A 202 12.81 -4.50 11.09
N ALA A 203 13.09 -5.16 9.97
CA ALA A 203 12.09 -5.88 9.20
C ALA A 203 11.16 -6.69 10.11
N LEU A 204 9.87 -6.69 9.77
CA LEU A 204 8.75 -7.30 10.50
C LEU A 204 8.12 -6.46 11.62
N GLY A 205 8.87 -5.55 12.24
CA GLY A 205 8.37 -4.72 13.34
C GLY A 205 8.50 -3.21 13.12
N ASP A 206 9.41 -2.79 12.25
CA ASP A 206 9.79 -1.40 11.97
C ASP A 206 8.62 -0.41 11.86
N SER A 207 7.84 -0.49 10.79
CA SER A 207 6.89 0.54 10.36
C SER A 207 5.66 0.63 11.27
N TYR A 208 5.36 -0.39 12.08
CA TYR A 208 4.36 -0.26 13.14
C TYR A 208 4.74 0.85 14.12
N TYR A 209 6.01 0.92 14.54
CA TYR A 209 6.48 1.94 15.46
C TYR A 209 6.61 3.32 14.80
N GLU A 210 6.77 3.37 13.48
CA GLU A 210 6.77 4.62 12.71
C GLU A 210 5.38 5.27 12.63
N TYR A 211 4.31 4.46 12.72
CA TYR A 211 2.92 4.89 12.54
C TYR A 211 2.18 5.27 13.84
N LEU A 212 2.82 5.11 15.01
CA LEU A 212 2.27 5.52 16.31
C LEU A 212 2.41 7.03 16.56
#